data_AF-A0A1I2TIY7-F1
#
_entry.id   AF-A0A1I2TIY7-F1
#
_cell.length_a   1.000
_cell.length_b   1.000
_cell.length_c   1.000
_cell.angle_alpha   90.00
_cell.angle_beta   90.00
_cell.angle_gamma   90.00
#
_symmetry.space_group_name_H-M   'P 1'
#
loop_
_entity.id
_entity.type
_entity.pdbx_description
1 polymer ?
#
loop_
_entity_poly.entity_id
_entity_poly.type
_entity_poly.pdbx_seq_one_letter_code
_entity_poly.pdbx_strand_id
1 'polypeptide(L)'
;MLHVALALKLAVWPLAQEGLINWPHFFIVSYLSRTSFTPSCIYPYFCRMDFKRRRLAVTLRNQLNYPLQFNPFVFSRIFLLWVAIGIIGGVIAGVYWTVLESLLHFLAPVQGLWVIPLMATAGLLAGIIIHKLGDPGEMDLIVNNIRLKGGHLEPKNNPSMILSSWLCIASGGSAGPEAPLVQVVGSTGTWIAKKLKIRGEDLRSLTIAGMAAAFTALFGAPLGGTLFALEILHHKHVVEYYQALIPAFVASCSSYVVFILITHIGIGPTWNFPVYATPELNDFFYAMLYALAGTAAGWLFIFIVRQCRSLFQRFGVPIYTKMMVGGLLIGTIAYFVPLSRYFSHDELNILLAEEFSLEFLLILLVAKIFAIAFTVTSGWRGGFIIPLFFVGATVGLIINSLFPGQNLPLILVSCMAAINACVTRTPISTIILLSTLTGFHQFIPIMFASLTGFFLAPKTPLINAQLGLQE
;
A
#
# COMPACT_ATOMS: atom_id res chain seq x y z
N MET A 1 1.28 27.79 -10.18
CA MET A 1 1.69 28.52 -11.40
C MET A 1 2.04 29.99 -11.14
N LEU A 2 1.28 30.75 -10.34
CA LEU A 2 1.63 32.16 -10.03
C LEU A 2 2.98 32.35 -9.30
N HIS A 3 3.36 31.40 -8.42
CA HIS A 3 4.64 31.46 -7.69
C HIS A 3 5.86 31.13 -8.56
N VAL A 4 5.70 30.33 -9.60
CA VAL A 4 6.78 30.04 -10.58
C VAL A 4 6.99 31.24 -11.50
N ALA A 5 5.91 31.92 -11.90
CA ALA A 5 5.98 33.16 -12.68
C ALA A 5 6.61 34.32 -11.91
N LEU A 6 6.41 34.40 -10.60
CA LEU A 6 7.02 35.42 -9.74
C LEU A 6 8.50 35.13 -9.48
N ALA A 7 8.87 33.86 -9.29
CA ALA A 7 10.25 33.43 -9.12
C ALA A 7 11.10 33.66 -10.40
N LEU A 8 10.54 33.36 -11.58
CA LEU A 8 11.18 33.65 -12.87
C LEU A 8 11.34 35.16 -13.11
N LYS A 9 10.36 35.99 -12.70
CA LYS A 9 10.48 37.45 -12.78
C LYS A 9 11.57 38.00 -11.86
N LEU A 10 11.73 37.47 -10.64
CA LEU A 10 12.75 37.95 -9.69
C LEU A 10 14.16 37.47 -10.03
N ALA A 11 14.30 36.27 -10.63
CA ALA A 11 15.60 35.73 -11.04
C ALA A 11 16.16 36.41 -12.30
N VAL A 12 15.31 36.89 -13.21
CA VAL A 12 15.73 37.45 -14.51
C VAL A 12 15.81 38.99 -14.50
N TRP A 13 15.17 39.65 -13.53
CA TRP A 13 15.19 41.12 -13.40
C TRP A 13 16.59 41.77 -13.33
N PRO A 14 17.60 41.15 -12.69
CA PRO A 14 18.97 41.71 -12.71
C PRO A 14 19.64 41.63 -14.09
N LEU A 15 19.31 40.61 -14.90
CA LEU A 15 19.90 40.38 -16.23
C LEU A 15 19.33 41.30 -17.31
N ALA A 16 18.13 41.85 -17.10
CA ALA A 16 17.51 42.82 -18.01
C ALA A 16 18.10 44.24 -17.89
N GLN A 17 18.78 44.57 -16.78
CA GLN A 17 19.43 45.88 -16.60
C GLN A 17 20.76 46.00 -17.36
N GLU A 18 21.36 44.89 -17.80
CA GLU A 18 22.60 44.86 -18.59
C GLU A 18 22.37 44.79 -20.12
N GLY A 19 21.12 44.92 -20.59
CA GLY A 19 20.83 45.10 -22.02
C GLY A 19 20.99 43.85 -22.91
N LEU A 20 21.06 42.65 -22.34
CA LEU A 20 21.33 41.41 -23.09
C LEU A 20 20.08 40.67 -23.62
N ILE A 21 18.84 41.12 -23.36
CA ILE A 21 17.62 40.42 -23.78
C ILE A 21 16.48 41.40 -24.16
N ASN A 22 15.98 41.31 -25.40
CA ASN A 22 14.77 41.99 -25.88
C ASN A 22 13.58 41.02 -25.90
N TRP A 23 12.45 41.35 -25.24
CA TRP A 23 11.17 40.63 -25.44
C TRP A 23 9.98 41.59 -25.60
N PRO A 24 9.09 41.37 -26.60
CA PRO A 24 7.95 42.23 -26.88
C PRO A 24 6.66 41.83 -26.14
N HIS A 25 5.83 42.84 -25.88
CA HIS A 25 4.36 42.86 -25.73
C HIS A 25 3.65 41.74 -24.94
N PHE A 26 3.15 42.08 -23.74
CA PHE A 26 1.84 41.62 -23.27
C PHE A 26 1.11 42.72 -22.48
N PHE A 27 0.04 43.24 -23.07
CA PHE A 27 -0.94 44.18 -22.51
C PHE A 27 -1.81 43.51 -21.44
N ILE A 28 -2.02 44.15 -20.29
CA ILE A 28 -3.29 44.06 -19.54
C ILE A 28 -3.68 45.44 -19.00
N VAL A 29 -4.94 45.75 -19.25
CA VAL A 29 -5.71 47.01 -19.16
C VAL A 29 -5.79 47.59 -17.74
N SER A 30 -5.57 48.89 -17.64
CA SER A 30 -5.86 49.73 -16.46
C SER A 30 -7.16 50.51 -16.67
N TYR A 31 -8.13 50.35 -15.77
CA TYR A 31 -9.35 51.16 -15.71
C TYR A 31 -9.24 52.16 -14.53
N LEU A 32 -9.22 53.46 -14.88
CA LEU A 32 -9.91 54.65 -14.32
C LEU A 32 -10.09 54.75 -12.78
N SER A 33 -9.98 55.90 -12.11
CA SER A 33 -10.37 57.27 -12.51
C SER A 33 -9.73 58.37 -11.66
N ARG A 34 -9.63 59.56 -12.27
CA ARG A 34 -9.26 60.89 -11.76
C ARG A 34 -10.09 61.34 -10.54
N THR A 35 -9.50 62.14 -9.65
CA THR A 35 -9.87 63.56 -9.44
C THR A 35 -8.82 64.28 -8.58
N SER A 36 -8.50 65.49 -9.02
CA SER A 36 -7.52 66.47 -8.57
C SER A 36 -8.07 67.39 -7.46
N PHE A 37 -7.28 67.66 -6.41
CA PHE A 37 -7.34 68.90 -5.60
C PHE A 37 -5.98 69.13 -4.91
N THR A 38 -5.46 70.35 -5.00
CA THR A 38 -4.31 70.92 -4.28
C THR A 38 -4.74 72.29 -3.70
N PRO A 39 -3.93 73.01 -2.91
CA PRO A 39 -3.39 72.70 -1.58
C PRO A 39 -3.69 73.84 -0.55
N SER A 40 -3.45 73.62 0.75
CA SER A 40 -3.31 74.74 1.72
C SER A 40 -2.30 74.36 2.80
N CYS A 41 -1.19 75.11 2.82
CA CYS A 41 -0.07 74.97 3.75
C CYS A 41 -0.31 75.74 5.05
N ILE A 42 0.01 75.14 6.21
CA ILE A 42 0.55 75.85 7.40
C ILE A 42 1.59 74.91 8.05
N TYR A 43 2.85 75.38 8.14
CA TYR A 43 4.06 74.72 8.67
C TYR A 43 4.21 74.96 10.21
N PRO A 44 5.24 74.45 10.95
CA PRO A 44 6.32 73.50 10.61
C PRO A 44 6.68 72.47 11.73
N TYR A 45 7.65 71.59 11.45
CA TYR A 45 8.41 70.74 12.38
C TYR A 45 7.66 69.61 13.11
N PHE A 46 7.49 68.46 12.46
CA PHE A 46 7.85 67.17 13.07
C PHE A 46 7.92 66.07 11.99
N CYS A 47 9.09 65.46 11.87
CA CYS A 47 9.37 64.15 11.27
C CYS A 47 8.81 63.87 9.86
N ARG A 48 9.66 64.08 8.83
CA ARG A 48 9.59 63.38 7.53
C ARG A 48 9.82 61.87 7.75
N MET A 49 8.85 61.17 8.32
CA MET A 49 8.79 59.71 8.19
C MET A 49 8.37 59.41 6.75
N ASP A 50 9.29 58.83 6.00
CA ASP A 50 9.17 58.49 4.59
C ASP A 50 7.79 57.89 4.26
N PHE A 51 7.02 58.58 3.41
CA PHE A 51 5.65 58.20 3.04
C PHE A 51 5.61 56.75 2.51
N LYS A 52 6.70 56.29 1.88
CA LYS A 52 6.87 54.90 1.45
C LYS A 52 6.87 53.92 2.62
N ARG A 53 7.53 54.23 3.74
CA ARG A 53 7.57 53.37 4.93
C ARG A 53 6.22 53.27 5.61
N ARG A 54 5.47 54.38 5.72
CA ARG A 54 4.08 54.34 6.22
C ARG A 54 3.16 53.55 5.29
N ARG A 55 3.27 53.73 3.97
CA ARG A 55 2.48 52.96 3.01
C ARG A 55 2.82 51.48 3.06
N LEU A 56 4.11 51.13 3.13
CA LEU A 56 4.56 49.74 3.32
C LEU A 56 4.05 49.16 4.64
N ALA A 57 4.13 49.92 5.74
CA ALA A 57 3.64 49.48 7.05
C ALA A 57 2.11 49.30 7.07
N VAL A 58 1.35 50.17 6.39
CA VAL A 58 -0.10 50.04 6.25
C VAL A 58 -0.45 48.86 5.32
N THR A 59 0.29 48.65 4.22
CA THR A 59 0.09 47.49 3.33
C THR A 59 0.43 46.18 4.04
N LEU A 60 1.52 46.13 4.81
CA LEU A 60 1.90 44.98 5.63
C LEU A 60 0.89 44.74 6.74
N ARG A 61 0.44 45.80 7.43
CA ARG A 61 -0.62 45.71 8.44
C ARG A 61 -1.95 45.25 7.84
N ASN A 62 -2.28 45.67 6.62
CA ASN A 62 -3.48 45.23 5.90
C ASN A 62 -3.35 43.79 5.38
N GLN A 63 -2.16 43.31 5.03
CA GLN A 63 -1.89 41.91 4.71
C GLN A 63 -1.98 41.01 5.95
N LEU A 64 -1.50 41.49 7.11
CA LEU A 64 -1.63 40.82 8.41
C LEU A 64 -3.07 40.83 8.94
N ASN A 65 -3.84 41.89 8.64
CA ASN A 65 -5.24 42.05 9.03
C ASN A 65 -6.24 41.47 8.01
N TYR A 66 -5.77 40.85 6.92
CA TYR A 66 -6.66 40.04 6.10
C TYR A 66 -7.19 38.91 6.99
N PRO A 67 -8.51 38.75 7.17
CA PRO A 67 -9.02 37.61 7.92
C PRO A 67 -8.46 36.35 7.25
N LEU A 68 -7.86 35.47 8.05
CA LEU A 68 -7.42 34.15 7.60
C LEU A 68 -8.64 33.40 7.09
N GLN A 69 -9.00 33.61 5.83
CA GLN A 69 -10.00 32.82 5.13
C GLN A 69 -9.33 31.48 4.87
N PHE A 70 -9.51 30.55 5.80
CA PHE A 70 -9.07 29.17 5.61
C PHE A 70 -9.62 28.70 4.27
N ASN A 71 -8.73 28.14 3.44
CA ASN A 71 -9.12 27.61 2.15
C ASN A 71 -10.26 26.58 2.40
N PRO A 72 -11.47 26.76 1.83
CA PRO A 72 -12.63 25.93 2.16
C PRO A 72 -12.40 24.43 1.88
N PHE A 73 -11.37 24.10 1.10
CA PHE A 73 -10.90 22.74 0.87
C PHE A 73 -10.21 22.10 2.09
N VAL A 74 -9.47 22.87 2.92
CA VAL A 74 -8.56 22.36 3.96
C VAL A 74 -9.28 22.03 5.27
N PHE A 75 -10.42 22.66 5.57
CA PHE A 75 -11.23 22.39 6.77
C PHE A 75 -12.70 22.11 6.42
N SER A 76 -12.95 21.44 5.30
CA SER A 76 -14.30 20.98 4.96
C SER A 76 -14.74 19.85 5.90
N ARG A 77 -16.07 19.70 6.08
CA ARG A 77 -16.64 18.54 6.82
C ARG A 77 -16.13 17.21 6.26
N ILE A 78 -15.90 17.15 4.95
CA ILE A 78 -15.44 15.97 4.24
C ILE A 78 -13.99 15.63 4.60
N PHE A 79 -13.11 16.64 4.72
CA PHE A 79 -11.73 16.44 5.19
C PHE A 79 -11.70 15.81 6.59
N LEU A 80 -12.53 16.32 7.52
CA LEU A 80 -12.64 15.75 8.86
C LEU A 80 -13.15 14.30 8.85
N LEU A 81 -14.02 13.95 7.90
CA LEU A 81 -14.46 12.56 7.72
C LEU A 81 -13.32 11.65 7.25
N TRP A 82 -12.44 12.11 6.36
CA TRP A 82 -11.27 11.33 5.94
C TRP A 82 -10.32 11.07 7.11
N VAL A 83 -10.05 12.10 7.93
CA VAL A 83 -9.26 11.96 9.16
C VAL A 83 -9.94 11.00 10.14
N ALA A 84 -11.25 11.12 10.34
CA ALA A 84 -12.00 10.23 11.22
C ALA A 84 -11.95 8.77 10.76
N ILE A 85 -12.07 8.51 9.46
CA ILE A 85 -11.92 7.15 8.89
C ILE A 85 -10.52 6.63 9.14
N GLY A 86 -9.49 7.45 8.94
CA GLY A 86 -8.11 7.06 9.22
C GLY A 86 -7.88 6.74 10.69
N ILE A 87 -8.36 7.57 11.62
CA ILE A 87 -8.28 7.31 13.07
C ILE A 87 -8.97 5.99 13.43
N ILE A 88 -10.22 5.80 12.98
CA ILE A 88 -10.98 4.57 13.24
C ILE A 88 -10.26 3.36 12.63
N GLY A 89 -9.73 3.50 11.41
CA GLY A 89 -8.97 2.47 10.74
C GLY A 89 -7.69 2.09 11.48
N GLY A 90 -6.95 3.08 11.98
CA GLY A 90 -5.76 2.87 12.81
C GLY A 90 -6.08 2.17 14.13
N VAL A 91 -7.20 2.52 14.79
CA VAL A 91 -7.67 1.80 15.99
C VAL A 91 -8.00 0.34 15.68
N ILE A 92 -8.80 0.11 14.63
CA ILE A 92 -9.18 -1.25 14.21
C ILE A 92 -7.93 -2.07 13.88
N ALA A 93 -7.03 -1.51 13.08
CA ALA A 93 -5.80 -2.19 12.68
C ALA A 93 -4.85 -2.44 13.86
N GLY A 94 -4.70 -1.47 14.76
CA GLY A 94 -3.87 -1.60 15.95
C GLY A 94 -4.39 -2.69 16.89
N VAL A 95 -5.68 -2.68 17.21
CA VAL A 95 -6.31 -3.72 18.04
C VAL A 95 -6.24 -5.09 17.36
N TYR A 96 -6.52 -5.15 16.07
CA TYR A 96 -6.42 -6.40 15.30
C TYR A 96 -5.02 -6.97 15.34
N TRP A 97 -3.99 -6.12 15.15
CA TRP A 97 -2.60 -6.50 15.17
C TRP A 97 -2.17 -7.00 16.55
N THR A 98 -2.47 -6.26 17.63
CA THR A 98 -2.11 -6.66 19.00
C THR A 98 -2.70 -8.03 19.38
N VAL A 99 -3.96 -8.28 19.00
CA VAL A 99 -4.58 -9.60 19.24
C VAL A 99 -3.92 -10.68 18.37
N LEU A 100 -3.67 -10.39 17.09
CA LEU A 100 -3.02 -11.33 16.18
C LEU A 100 -1.62 -11.72 16.69
N GLU A 101 -0.82 -10.74 17.12
CA GLU A 101 0.52 -10.94 17.67
C GLU A 101 0.48 -11.78 18.95
N SER A 102 -0.46 -11.51 19.86
CA SER A 102 -0.68 -12.34 21.04
C SER A 102 -1.00 -13.80 20.69
N LEU A 103 -1.86 -14.01 19.68
CA LEU A 103 -2.20 -15.36 19.22
C LEU A 103 -1.02 -16.06 18.52
N LEU A 104 -0.22 -15.33 17.75
CA LEU A 104 1.02 -15.83 17.13
C LEU A 104 1.98 -16.32 18.21
N HIS A 105 2.25 -15.51 19.24
CA HIS A 105 3.09 -15.91 20.37
C HIS A 105 2.54 -17.11 21.15
N PHE A 106 1.22 -17.19 21.31
CA PHE A 106 0.58 -18.31 22.00
C PHE A 106 0.69 -19.63 21.22
N LEU A 107 0.64 -19.58 19.89
CA LEU A 107 0.69 -20.77 19.02
C LEU A 107 2.10 -21.11 18.50
N ALA A 108 3.05 -20.18 18.60
CA ALA A 108 4.45 -20.36 18.17
C ALA A 108 5.17 -21.58 18.81
N PRO A 109 4.93 -21.94 20.09
CA PRO A 109 5.57 -23.12 20.70
C PRO A 109 5.14 -24.45 20.07
N VAL A 110 4.02 -24.48 19.33
CA VAL A 110 3.54 -25.69 18.67
C VAL A 110 4.38 -25.94 17.41
N GLN A 111 5.30 -26.90 17.51
CA GLN A 111 6.25 -27.27 16.46
C GLN A 111 6.22 -28.78 16.18
N GLY A 112 6.97 -29.21 15.16
CA GLY A 112 7.06 -30.61 14.74
C GLY A 112 5.71 -31.16 14.24
N LEU A 113 5.43 -32.44 14.54
CA LEU A 113 4.24 -33.12 14.04
C LEU A 113 2.92 -32.49 14.50
N TRP A 114 2.92 -31.75 15.61
CA TRP A 114 1.74 -31.08 16.15
C TRP A 114 1.23 -29.90 15.30
N VAL A 115 2.05 -29.40 14.38
CA VAL A 115 1.64 -28.34 13.44
C VAL A 115 0.51 -28.81 12.52
N ILE A 116 0.53 -30.08 12.10
CA ILE A 116 -0.47 -30.65 11.20
C ILE A 116 -1.88 -30.62 11.82
N PRO A 117 -2.13 -31.22 13.00
CA PRO A 117 -3.45 -31.17 13.63
C PRO A 117 -3.83 -29.75 14.06
N LEU A 118 -2.87 -28.90 14.48
CA LEU A 118 -3.15 -27.50 14.79
C LEU A 118 -3.74 -26.76 13.57
N MET A 119 -3.10 -26.85 12.42
CA MET A 119 -3.55 -26.14 11.23
C MET A 119 -4.85 -26.74 10.68
N ALA A 120 -5.02 -28.06 10.72
CA ALA A 120 -6.26 -28.71 10.33
C ALA A 120 -7.46 -28.25 11.19
N THR A 121 -7.27 -28.22 12.52
CA THR A 121 -8.31 -27.79 13.47
C THR A 121 -8.60 -26.30 13.35
N ALA A 122 -7.59 -25.45 13.17
CA ALA A 122 -7.78 -24.03 12.90
C ALA A 122 -8.58 -23.78 11.62
N GLY A 123 -8.27 -24.51 10.53
CA GLY A 123 -9.02 -24.46 9.28
C GLY A 123 -10.48 -24.89 9.45
N LEU A 124 -10.72 -25.97 10.19
CA LEU A 124 -12.08 -26.45 10.50
C LEU A 124 -12.88 -25.39 11.27
N LEU A 125 -12.31 -24.84 12.35
CA LEU A 125 -12.95 -23.83 13.19
C LEU A 125 -13.23 -22.54 12.41
N ALA A 126 -12.25 -22.05 11.64
CA ALA A 126 -12.43 -20.87 10.80
C ALA A 126 -13.52 -21.08 9.75
N GLY A 127 -13.61 -22.26 9.15
CA GLY A 127 -14.69 -22.57 8.22
C GLY A 127 -16.06 -22.73 8.88
N ILE A 128 -16.15 -23.21 10.13
CA ILE A 128 -17.40 -23.21 10.90
C ILE A 128 -17.87 -21.79 11.19
N ILE A 129 -16.95 -20.89 11.54
CA ILE A 129 -17.24 -19.46 11.75
C ILE A 129 -17.82 -18.85 10.48
N ILE A 130 -17.17 -19.08 9.33
CA ILE A 130 -17.66 -18.59 8.03
C ILE A 130 -19.03 -19.19 7.69
N HIS A 131 -19.23 -20.48 7.94
CA HIS A 131 -20.51 -21.13 7.68
C HIS A 131 -21.65 -20.55 8.52
N LYS A 132 -21.39 -20.17 9.78
CA LYS A 132 -22.41 -19.62 10.69
C LYS A 132 -22.63 -18.11 10.55
N LEU A 133 -21.56 -17.34 10.38
CA LEU A 133 -21.60 -15.87 10.38
C LEU A 133 -21.70 -15.27 8.97
N GLY A 134 -21.50 -16.07 7.93
CA GLY A 134 -21.53 -15.65 6.53
C GLY A 134 -20.13 -15.48 5.93
N ASP A 135 -20.04 -15.57 4.61
CA ASP A 135 -18.78 -15.45 3.87
C ASP A 135 -18.38 -13.98 3.67
N PRO A 136 -17.26 -13.53 4.29
CA PRO A 136 -16.79 -12.16 4.11
C PRO A 136 -16.11 -11.89 2.76
N GLY A 137 -15.82 -12.93 1.97
CA GLY A 137 -15.09 -12.83 0.71
C GLY A 137 -13.57 -12.98 0.85
N GLU A 138 -12.91 -13.45 -0.22
CA GLU A 138 -11.44 -13.46 -0.36
C GLU A 138 -10.94 -12.12 -0.92
N MET A 139 -9.63 -11.89 -0.96
CA MET A 139 -9.03 -10.67 -1.54
C MET A 139 -9.57 -10.34 -2.94
N ASP A 140 -9.74 -11.35 -3.80
CA ASP A 140 -10.31 -11.17 -5.14
C ASP A 140 -11.75 -10.64 -5.11
N LEU A 141 -12.55 -11.08 -4.14
CA LEU A 141 -13.94 -10.64 -3.97
C LEU A 141 -14.02 -9.22 -3.40
N ILE A 142 -13.10 -8.85 -2.51
CA ILE A 142 -12.99 -7.49 -1.98
C ILE A 142 -12.76 -6.51 -3.14
N VAL A 143 -11.73 -6.77 -3.95
CA VAL A 143 -11.39 -5.94 -5.12
C VAL A 143 -12.55 -5.88 -6.12
N ASN A 144 -13.20 -7.03 -6.40
CA ASN A 144 -14.40 -7.09 -7.25
C ASN A 144 -15.53 -6.20 -6.74
N ASN A 145 -15.86 -6.26 -5.46
CA ASN A 145 -16.96 -5.48 -4.89
C ASN A 145 -16.69 -3.98 -4.99
N ILE A 146 -15.45 -3.54 -4.81
CA ILE A 146 -15.12 -2.11 -4.91
C ILE A 146 -15.25 -1.60 -6.35
N ARG A 147 -14.77 -2.39 -7.32
CA ARG A 147 -14.80 -2.01 -8.73
C ARG A 147 -16.20 -2.11 -9.33
N LEU A 148 -16.88 -3.25 -9.13
CA LEU A 148 -18.12 -3.59 -9.82
C LEU A 148 -19.39 -3.23 -9.04
N LYS A 149 -19.31 -3.06 -7.71
CA LYS A 149 -20.46 -2.66 -6.87
C LYS A 149 -20.34 -1.21 -6.36
N GLY A 150 -19.63 -0.36 -7.09
CA GLY A 150 -19.52 1.08 -6.79
C GLY A 150 -18.91 1.38 -5.42
N GLY A 151 -17.90 0.63 -5.00
CA GLY A 151 -17.22 0.83 -3.72
C GLY A 151 -17.94 0.26 -2.49
N HIS A 152 -18.97 -0.57 -2.65
CA HIS A 152 -19.71 -1.09 -1.50
C HIS A 152 -19.07 -2.35 -0.92
N LEU A 153 -18.51 -2.23 0.29
CA LEU A 153 -18.11 -3.37 1.10
C LEU A 153 -19.10 -3.58 2.26
N GLU A 154 -19.59 -4.80 2.42
CA GLU A 154 -20.60 -5.13 3.42
C GLU A 154 -20.00 -5.30 4.83
N PRO A 155 -20.37 -4.46 5.82
CA PRO A 155 -19.80 -4.53 7.17
C PRO A 155 -20.32 -5.73 7.97
N LYS A 156 -21.44 -6.33 7.55
CA LYS A 156 -22.12 -7.43 8.25
C LYS A 156 -21.20 -8.62 8.50
N ASN A 157 -20.29 -8.87 7.55
CA ASN A 157 -19.41 -10.04 7.61
C ASN A 157 -18.06 -9.74 8.28
N ASN A 158 -17.85 -8.52 8.82
CA ASN A 158 -16.61 -8.16 9.52
C ASN A 158 -16.28 -9.07 10.71
N PRO A 159 -17.25 -9.48 11.57
CA PRO A 159 -16.95 -10.42 12.66
C PRO A 159 -16.46 -11.78 12.13
N SER A 160 -17.07 -12.26 11.04
CA SER A 160 -16.64 -13.49 10.35
C SER A 160 -15.21 -13.35 9.83
N MET A 161 -14.89 -12.23 9.17
CA MET A 161 -13.56 -11.95 8.65
C MET A 161 -12.50 -11.94 9.76
N ILE A 162 -12.72 -11.15 10.82
CA ILE A 162 -11.75 -10.98 11.92
C ILE A 162 -11.47 -12.31 12.62
N LEU A 163 -12.52 -13.02 13.03
CA LEU A 163 -12.35 -14.26 13.80
C LEU A 163 -11.72 -15.38 12.96
N SER A 164 -12.16 -15.53 11.71
CA SER A 164 -11.60 -16.55 10.83
C SER A 164 -10.16 -16.23 10.40
N SER A 165 -9.81 -14.96 10.16
CA SER A 165 -8.46 -14.56 9.79
C SER A 165 -7.48 -14.67 10.95
N TRP A 166 -7.87 -14.34 12.19
CA TRP A 166 -7.03 -14.60 13.35
C TRP A 166 -6.65 -16.07 13.47
N LEU A 167 -7.63 -17.00 13.35
CA LEU A 167 -7.34 -18.43 13.37
C LEU A 167 -6.45 -18.87 12.20
N CYS A 168 -6.73 -18.40 10.98
CA CYS A 168 -5.96 -18.78 9.80
C CYS A 168 -4.51 -18.29 9.89
N ILE A 169 -4.30 -17.01 10.23
CA ILE A 169 -2.98 -16.39 10.22
C ILE A 169 -2.17 -16.85 11.44
N ALA A 170 -2.75 -16.82 12.65
CA ALA A 170 -2.03 -17.16 13.88
C ALA A 170 -1.66 -18.65 13.98
N SER A 171 -2.43 -19.55 13.35
CA SER A 171 -2.09 -20.99 13.37
C SER A 171 -0.94 -21.36 12.42
N GLY A 172 -0.60 -20.50 11.46
CA GLY A 172 0.49 -20.75 10.51
C GLY A 172 0.13 -20.61 9.04
N GLY A 173 -1.07 -20.14 8.69
CA GLY A 173 -1.47 -19.94 7.30
C GLY A 173 -0.46 -19.06 6.56
N SER A 174 -0.10 -19.44 5.33
CA SER A 174 0.86 -18.69 4.52
C SER A 174 0.19 -17.50 3.82
N ALA A 175 -0.48 -16.67 4.61
CA ALA A 175 -1.21 -15.48 4.19
C ALA A 175 -1.23 -14.44 5.32
N GLY A 176 -1.09 -13.17 4.99
CA GLY A 176 -0.98 -12.07 5.94
C GLY A 176 -2.30 -11.38 6.29
N PRO A 177 -2.25 -10.37 7.17
CA PRO A 177 -3.43 -9.64 7.62
C PRO A 177 -3.90 -8.54 6.65
N GLU A 178 -3.30 -8.41 5.46
CA GLU A 178 -3.62 -7.35 4.49
C GLU A 178 -5.09 -7.41 4.08
N ALA A 179 -5.54 -8.56 3.59
CA ALA A 179 -6.91 -8.75 3.10
C ALA A 179 -7.99 -8.54 4.18
N PRO A 180 -7.90 -9.14 5.38
CA PRO A 180 -8.91 -8.93 6.42
C PRO A 180 -8.98 -7.48 6.88
N LEU A 181 -7.84 -6.80 7.09
CA LEU A 181 -7.83 -5.39 7.49
C LEU A 181 -8.46 -4.49 6.42
N VAL A 182 -8.12 -4.71 5.16
CA VAL A 182 -8.68 -3.95 4.03
C VAL A 182 -10.20 -4.13 3.94
N GLN A 183 -10.70 -5.35 4.13
CA GLN A 183 -12.15 -5.59 4.18
C GLN A 183 -12.82 -4.85 5.34
N VAL A 184 -12.28 -5.00 6.56
CA VAL A 184 -12.91 -4.49 7.78
C VAL A 184 -12.88 -2.97 7.81
N VAL A 185 -11.73 -2.35 7.52
CA VAL A 185 -11.60 -0.89 7.54
C VAL A 185 -12.27 -0.27 6.31
N GLY A 186 -12.14 -0.88 5.12
CA GLY A 186 -12.83 -0.43 3.91
C GLY A 186 -14.36 -0.43 4.08
N SER A 187 -14.92 -1.53 4.57
CA SER A 187 -16.37 -1.62 4.86
C SER A 187 -16.82 -0.67 5.98
N THR A 188 -15.93 -0.34 6.93
CA THR A 188 -16.21 0.70 7.92
C THR A 188 -16.37 2.07 7.24
N GLY A 189 -15.53 2.37 6.23
CA GLY A 189 -15.71 3.53 5.35
C GLY A 189 -17.07 3.53 4.64
N THR A 190 -17.47 2.39 4.05
CA THR A 190 -18.79 2.23 3.44
C THR A 190 -19.92 2.44 4.45
N TRP A 191 -19.79 1.91 5.67
CA TRP A 191 -20.79 2.02 6.74
C TRP A 191 -20.99 3.47 7.18
N ILE A 192 -19.90 4.21 7.43
CA ILE A 192 -19.94 5.63 7.79
C ILE A 192 -20.59 6.44 6.66
N ALA A 193 -20.20 6.19 5.41
CA ALA A 193 -20.78 6.86 4.25
C ALA A 193 -22.31 6.63 4.17
N LYS A 194 -22.77 5.39 4.35
CA LYS A 194 -24.21 5.05 4.36
C LYS A 194 -24.95 5.74 5.52
N LYS A 195 -24.38 5.73 6.72
CA LYS A 195 -24.98 6.37 7.90
C LYS A 195 -25.14 7.87 7.72
N LEU A 196 -24.19 8.51 7.03
CA LEU A 196 -24.22 9.92 6.66
C LEU A 196 -24.96 10.21 5.35
N LYS A 197 -25.57 9.20 4.72
CA LYS A 197 -26.30 9.29 3.44
C LYS A 197 -25.44 9.83 2.28
N ILE A 198 -24.13 9.63 2.31
CA ILE A 198 -23.20 9.94 1.23
C ILE A 198 -23.37 8.88 0.11
N ARG A 199 -23.34 9.31 -1.16
CA ARG A 199 -23.63 8.47 -2.33
C ARG A 199 -22.63 8.70 -3.46
N GLY A 200 -22.61 7.80 -4.44
CA GLY A 200 -21.78 7.93 -5.65
C GLY A 200 -20.28 7.89 -5.36
N GLU A 201 -19.53 8.74 -6.06
CA GLU A 201 -18.06 8.77 -5.98
C GLU A 201 -17.52 9.14 -4.59
N ASP A 202 -18.25 9.93 -3.80
CA ASP A 202 -17.83 10.26 -2.43
C ASP A 202 -17.88 9.02 -1.52
N LEU A 203 -18.90 8.16 -1.66
CA LEU A 203 -18.98 6.90 -0.91
C LEU A 203 -17.83 5.97 -1.29
N ARG A 204 -17.56 5.87 -2.59
CA ARG A 204 -16.44 5.08 -3.11
C ARG A 204 -15.12 5.60 -2.58
N SER A 205 -14.92 6.92 -2.58
CA SER A 205 -13.73 7.58 -2.06
C SER A 205 -13.53 7.31 -0.57
N LEU A 206 -14.59 7.32 0.25
CA LEU A 206 -14.50 6.97 1.67
C LEU A 206 -14.16 5.49 1.89
N THR A 207 -14.66 4.60 1.04
CA THR A 207 -14.32 3.18 1.12
C THR A 207 -12.85 2.95 0.74
N ILE A 208 -12.38 3.55 -0.35
CA ILE A 208 -10.97 3.51 -0.75
C ILE A 208 -10.08 4.14 0.33
N ALA A 209 -10.53 5.23 0.97
CA ALA A 209 -9.79 5.84 2.07
C ALA A 209 -9.65 4.89 3.28
N GLY A 210 -10.70 4.12 3.60
CA GLY A 210 -10.62 3.06 4.60
C GLY A 210 -9.64 1.95 4.22
N MET A 211 -9.64 1.52 2.96
CA MET A 211 -8.67 0.52 2.48
C MET A 211 -7.23 1.02 2.57
N ALA A 212 -6.98 2.26 2.15
CA ALA A 212 -5.69 2.90 2.21
C ALA A 212 -5.19 3.04 3.66
N ALA A 213 -6.08 3.38 4.58
CA ALA A 213 -5.81 3.39 6.02
C ALA A 213 -5.37 2.02 6.55
N ALA A 214 -6.01 0.93 6.10
CA ALA A 214 -5.63 -0.44 6.47
C ALA A 214 -4.27 -0.86 5.90
N PHE A 215 -4.03 -0.65 4.60
CA PHE A 215 -2.74 -0.97 3.98
C PHE A 215 -1.60 -0.18 4.62
N THR A 216 -1.85 1.10 4.93
CA THR A 216 -0.87 1.96 5.59
C THR A 216 -0.54 1.48 7.00
N ALA A 217 -1.55 1.09 7.78
CA ALA A 217 -1.33 0.57 9.12
C ALA A 217 -0.44 -0.69 9.08
N LEU A 218 -0.65 -1.56 8.10
CA LEU A 218 0.11 -2.80 7.97
C LEU A 218 1.52 -2.62 7.41
N PHE A 219 1.69 -1.76 6.39
CA PHE A 219 3.00 -1.60 5.73
C PHE A 219 3.83 -0.44 6.29
N GLY A 220 3.29 0.35 7.22
CA GLY A 220 3.98 1.52 7.77
C GLY A 220 4.31 2.61 6.74
N ALA A 221 3.67 2.60 5.56
CA ALA A 221 4.00 3.47 4.44
C ALA A 221 2.75 4.22 3.94
N PRO A 222 2.44 5.43 4.43
CA PRO A 222 1.20 6.15 4.07
C PRO A 222 1.00 6.37 2.57
N LEU A 223 2.06 6.78 1.87
CA LEU A 223 1.99 6.96 0.42
C LEU A 223 1.89 5.61 -0.31
N GLY A 224 2.62 4.60 0.16
CA GLY A 224 2.59 3.24 -0.41
C GLY A 224 1.21 2.61 -0.30
N GLY A 225 0.60 2.62 0.89
CA GLY A 225 -0.73 2.09 1.14
C GLY A 225 -1.83 2.84 0.39
N THR A 226 -1.69 4.17 0.26
CA THR A 226 -2.58 5.00 -0.56
C THR A 226 -2.57 4.59 -2.02
N LEU A 227 -1.39 4.53 -2.64
CA LEU A 227 -1.27 4.14 -4.04
C LEU A 227 -1.68 2.69 -4.24
N PHE A 228 -1.34 1.81 -3.30
CA PHE A 228 -1.70 0.40 -3.39
C PHE A 228 -3.22 0.20 -3.43
N ALA A 229 -3.96 0.90 -2.57
CA ALA A 229 -5.42 0.87 -2.55
C ALA A 229 -6.05 1.34 -3.88
N LEU A 230 -5.39 2.25 -4.60
CA LEU A 230 -5.85 2.76 -5.89
C LEU A 230 -5.47 1.86 -7.06
N GLU A 231 -4.24 1.35 -7.06
CA GLU A 231 -3.68 0.52 -8.14
C GLU A 231 -4.30 -0.88 -8.16
N ILE A 232 -4.47 -1.54 -7.00
CA ILE A 232 -4.91 -2.93 -6.96
C ILE A 232 -6.29 -3.14 -7.61
N LEU A 233 -7.10 -2.08 -7.66
CA LEU A 233 -8.43 -2.07 -8.24
C LEU A 233 -8.44 -2.17 -9.77
N HIS A 234 -7.34 -1.84 -10.47
CA HIS A 234 -7.34 -1.66 -11.92
C HIS A 234 -6.15 -2.35 -12.61
N HIS A 235 -6.42 -2.85 -13.81
CA HIS A 235 -5.41 -3.54 -14.64
C HIS A 235 -4.81 -2.67 -15.73
N LYS A 236 -5.65 -1.88 -16.42
CA LYS A 236 -5.27 -1.10 -17.61
C LYS A 236 -4.93 0.35 -17.28
N HIS A 237 -5.65 0.95 -16.33
CA HIS A 237 -5.43 2.32 -15.88
C HIS A 237 -4.90 2.25 -14.45
N VAL A 238 -3.59 2.43 -14.30
CA VAL A 238 -2.88 2.29 -13.01
C VAL A 238 -3.55 3.13 -11.91
N VAL A 239 -4.06 4.32 -12.22
CA VAL A 239 -4.88 5.13 -11.29
C VAL A 239 -6.09 5.71 -12.02
N GLU A 240 -7.23 5.04 -11.94
CA GLU A 240 -8.49 5.55 -12.52
C GLU A 240 -9.21 6.55 -11.58
N TYR A 241 -9.10 6.34 -10.26
CA TYR A 241 -9.79 7.15 -9.23
C TYR A 241 -8.85 8.18 -8.60
N TYR A 242 -8.30 9.08 -9.41
CA TYR A 242 -7.43 10.16 -8.91
C TYR A 242 -8.13 11.06 -7.87
N GLN A 243 -9.46 11.15 -7.91
CA GLN A 243 -10.27 11.89 -6.94
C GLN A 243 -10.18 11.29 -5.52
N ALA A 244 -9.96 9.97 -5.41
CA ALA A 244 -9.80 9.27 -4.14
C ALA A 244 -8.38 9.38 -3.56
N LEU A 245 -7.41 9.97 -4.30
CA LEU A 245 -6.01 10.06 -3.87
C LEU A 245 -5.84 10.89 -2.60
N ILE A 246 -6.36 12.12 -2.56
CA ILE A 246 -6.27 12.98 -1.36
C ILE A 246 -7.04 12.39 -0.17
N PRO A 247 -8.30 11.92 -0.31
CA PRO A 247 -9.00 11.22 0.76
C PRO A 247 -8.20 10.06 1.36
N ALA A 248 -7.67 9.20 0.49
CA ALA A 248 -6.90 8.03 0.87
C ALA A 248 -5.58 8.39 1.55
N PHE A 249 -4.89 9.42 1.06
CA PHE A 249 -3.65 9.89 1.68
C PHE A 249 -3.88 10.47 3.08
N VAL A 250 -4.93 11.29 3.26
CA VAL A 250 -5.27 11.88 4.57
C VAL A 250 -5.66 10.80 5.58
N ALA A 251 -6.49 9.83 5.17
CA ALA A 251 -6.87 8.69 6.01
C ALA A 251 -5.66 7.79 6.34
N SER A 252 -4.75 7.59 5.38
CA SER A 252 -3.52 6.83 5.58
C SER A 252 -2.61 7.48 6.63
N CYS A 253 -2.34 8.78 6.51
CA CYS A 253 -1.48 9.49 7.48
C CYS A 253 -2.05 9.43 8.91
N SER A 254 -3.36 9.63 9.07
CA SER A 254 -4.00 9.55 10.38
C SER A 254 -4.06 8.12 10.94
N SER A 255 -4.30 7.12 10.09
CA SER A 255 -4.23 5.69 10.45
C SER A 255 -2.84 5.30 10.94
N TYR A 256 -1.79 5.71 10.22
CA TYR A 256 -0.41 5.44 10.59
C TYR A 256 -0.07 5.93 12.00
N VAL A 257 -0.39 7.19 12.30
CA VAL A 257 -0.15 7.79 13.62
C VAL A 257 -0.87 7.02 14.72
N VAL A 258 -2.14 6.67 14.52
CA VAL A 258 -2.90 5.93 15.54
C VAL A 258 -2.38 4.49 15.70
N PHE A 259 -2.03 3.84 14.60
CA PHE A 259 -1.51 2.47 14.61
C PHE A 259 -0.20 2.38 15.40
N ILE A 260 0.77 3.26 15.14
CA ILE A 260 2.05 3.26 15.88
C ILE A 260 1.86 3.60 17.36
N LEU A 261 0.89 4.46 17.71
CA LEU A 261 0.60 4.80 19.10
C LEU A 261 0.03 3.62 19.90
N ILE A 262 -0.75 2.75 19.25
CA ILE A 262 -1.35 1.57 19.88
C ILE A 262 -0.36 0.41 19.95
N THR A 263 0.36 0.15 18.86
CA THR A 263 1.23 -1.02 18.74
C THR A 263 2.63 -0.79 19.31
N HIS A 264 3.02 0.47 19.50
CA HIS A 264 4.38 0.86 19.90
C HIS A 264 5.49 0.37 18.95
N ILE A 265 5.11 -0.05 17.74
CA ILE A 265 6.06 -0.41 16.68
C ILE A 265 6.75 0.88 16.23
N GLY A 266 8.08 0.85 16.21
CA GLY A 266 8.91 1.99 15.85
C GLY A 266 8.72 2.46 14.41
N ILE A 267 9.24 3.64 14.11
CA ILE A 267 9.28 4.18 12.74
C ILE A 267 10.56 3.69 12.08
N GLY A 268 10.45 2.92 10.99
CA GLY A 268 11.61 2.46 10.24
C GLY A 268 11.31 1.28 9.32
N PRO A 269 12.35 0.71 8.68
CA PRO A 269 12.24 -0.51 7.91
C PRO A 269 11.74 -1.67 8.77
N THR A 270 10.90 -2.52 8.18
CA THR A 270 10.35 -3.72 8.83
C THR A 270 11.35 -4.87 8.83
N TRP A 271 12.16 -4.96 7.77
CA TRP A 271 13.13 -6.03 7.59
C TRP A 271 14.56 -5.53 7.71
N ASN A 272 15.42 -6.36 8.30
CA ASN A 272 16.85 -6.15 8.35
C ASN A 272 17.46 -6.48 6.98
N PHE A 273 17.36 -5.52 6.07
CA PHE A 273 17.80 -5.68 4.69
C PHE A 273 19.29 -5.38 4.53
N PRO A 274 20.03 -6.09 3.67
CA PRO A 274 21.44 -5.81 3.45
C PRO A 274 21.64 -4.39 2.87
N VAL A 275 22.72 -3.73 3.30
CA VAL A 275 23.02 -2.35 2.92
C VAL A 275 23.46 -2.30 1.46
N TYR A 276 22.80 -1.45 0.68
CA TYR A 276 23.20 -1.15 -0.69
C TYR A 276 24.31 -0.09 -0.67
N ALA A 277 25.53 -0.50 -1.00
CA ALA A 277 26.72 0.33 -0.84
C ALA A 277 26.79 1.48 -1.86
N THR A 278 27.03 1.17 -3.13
CA THR A 278 27.31 2.18 -4.17
C THR A 278 26.46 1.91 -5.40
N PRO A 279 25.56 2.83 -5.78
CA PRO A 279 24.81 2.72 -7.02
C PRO A 279 25.74 2.80 -8.22
N GLU A 280 25.67 1.80 -9.10
CA GLU A 280 26.35 1.82 -10.40
C GLU A 280 25.39 2.19 -11.51
N LEU A 281 25.91 2.78 -12.60
CA LEU A 281 25.11 3.09 -13.78
C LEU A 281 24.46 1.83 -14.37
N ASN A 282 25.07 0.65 -14.25
CA ASN A 282 24.51 -0.57 -14.84
C ASN A 282 23.39 -1.21 -14.00
N ASP A 283 23.13 -0.71 -12.79
CA ASP A 283 22.21 -1.34 -11.85
C ASP A 283 20.76 -1.38 -12.35
N PHE A 284 20.35 -0.45 -13.21
CA PHE A 284 19.01 -0.51 -13.79
C PHE A 284 18.85 -1.63 -14.84
N PHE A 285 19.91 -1.95 -15.59
CA PHE A 285 19.92 -3.10 -16.50
C PHE A 285 19.93 -4.41 -15.72
N TYR A 286 20.76 -4.50 -14.67
CA TYR A 286 20.78 -5.68 -13.80
C TYR A 286 19.47 -5.87 -13.05
N ALA A 287 18.84 -4.79 -12.56
CA ALA A 287 17.52 -4.86 -11.94
C ALA A 287 16.46 -5.45 -12.88
N MET A 288 16.46 -5.05 -14.15
CA MET A 288 15.59 -5.62 -15.17
C MET A 288 15.88 -7.10 -15.42
N LEU A 289 17.16 -7.50 -15.45
CA LEU A 289 17.57 -8.89 -15.64
C LEU A 289 17.10 -9.78 -14.48
N TYR A 290 17.35 -9.37 -13.23
CA TYR A 290 16.90 -10.08 -12.04
C TYR A 290 15.37 -10.10 -11.94
N ALA A 291 14.71 -9.03 -12.36
CA ALA A 291 13.25 -8.96 -12.44
C ALA A 291 12.64 -10.00 -13.38
N LEU A 292 13.35 -10.49 -14.41
CA LEU A 292 12.86 -11.57 -15.26
C LEU A 292 12.63 -12.86 -14.45
N ALA A 293 13.54 -13.18 -13.52
CA ALA A 293 13.40 -14.35 -12.66
C ALA A 293 12.25 -14.18 -11.65
N GLY A 294 12.13 -13.00 -11.01
CA GLY A 294 10.99 -12.67 -10.15
C GLY A 294 9.66 -12.74 -10.88
N THR A 295 9.61 -12.26 -12.13
CA THR A 295 8.43 -12.35 -13.00
C THR A 295 8.10 -13.82 -13.33
N ALA A 296 9.10 -14.63 -13.67
CA ALA A 296 8.90 -16.05 -13.95
C ALA A 296 8.31 -16.80 -12.72
N ALA A 297 8.79 -16.48 -11.52
CA ALA A 297 8.20 -16.98 -10.27
C ALA A 297 6.74 -16.49 -10.09
N GLY A 298 6.43 -15.25 -10.48
CA GLY A 298 5.06 -14.73 -10.51
C GLY A 298 4.14 -15.49 -11.47
N TRP A 299 4.63 -15.86 -12.66
CA TRP A 299 3.88 -16.70 -13.60
C TRP A 299 3.61 -18.10 -13.02
N LEU A 300 4.64 -18.71 -12.44
CA LEU A 300 4.52 -20.00 -11.77
C LEU A 300 3.50 -19.94 -10.63
N PHE A 301 3.56 -18.89 -9.80
CA PHE A 301 2.59 -18.64 -8.73
C PHE A 301 1.16 -18.55 -9.26
N ILE A 302 0.91 -17.69 -10.25
CA ILE A 302 -0.44 -17.52 -10.85
C ILE A 302 -0.95 -18.85 -11.41
N PHE A 303 -0.08 -19.60 -12.11
CA PHE A 303 -0.43 -20.90 -12.66
C PHE A 303 -0.84 -21.88 -11.56
N ILE A 304 -0.01 -22.06 -10.53
CA ILE A 304 -0.28 -23.00 -9.43
C ILE A 304 -1.55 -22.63 -8.68
N VAL A 305 -1.75 -21.35 -8.33
CA VAL A 305 -2.96 -20.89 -7.63
C VAL A 305 -4.20 -21.19 -8.48
N ARG A 306 -4.16 -20.99 -9.80
CA ARG A 306 -5.29 -21.31 -10.69
C ARG A 306 -5.60 -22.81 -10.75
N GLN A 307 -4.57 -23.65 -10.83
CA GLN A 307 -4.75 -25.11 -10.81
C GLN A 307 -5.35 -25.57 -9.48
N CYS A 308 -4.82 -25.07 -8.36
CA CYS A 308 -5.35 -25.36 -7.03
C CYS A 308 -6.80 -24.87 -6.88
N ARG A 309 -7.13 -23.66 -7.37
CA ARG A 309 -8.49 -23.11 -7.33
C ARG A 309 -9.46 -24.00 -8.09
N SER A 310 -9.10 -24.44 -9.30
CA SER A 310 -9.90 -25.37 -10.12
C SER A 310 -10.11 -26.70 -9.39
N LEU A 311 -9.05 -27.27 -8.80
CA LEU A 311 -9.12 -28.51 -8.03
C LEU A 311 -10.08 -28.38 -6.84
N PHE A 312 -9.91 -27.34 -6.02
CA PHE A 312 -10.75 -27.07 -4.85
C PHE A 312 -12.19 -26.68 -5.17
N GLN A 313 -12.48 -26.20 -6.38
CA GLN A 313 -13.85 -25.93 -6.85
C GLN A 313 -14.57 -27.18 -7.34
N ARG A 314 -13.84 -28.20 -7.81
CA ARG A 314 -14.42 -29.49 -8.21
C ARG A 314 -14.95 -30.28 -7.01
N PHE A 315 -14.35 -30.08 -5.84
CA PHE A 315 -14.84 -30.68 -4.59
C PHE A 315 -16.04 -29.89 -4.08
N GLY A 316 -17.26 -30.41 -4.32
CA GLY A 316 -18.52 -29.85 -3.83
C GLY A 316 -18.75 -30.05 -2.32
N VAL A 317 -17.71 -29.87 -1.51
CA VAL A 317 -17.75 -30.04 -0.05
C VAL A 317 -18.03 -28.71 0.66
N PRO A 318 -18.59 -28.74 1.89
CA PRO A 318 -18.77 -27.54 2.69
C PRO A 318 -17.45 -26.81 2.97
N ILE A 319 -17.53 -25.49 3.15
CA ILE A 319 -16.36 -24.62 3.37
C ILE A 319 -15.47 -25.06 4.54
N TYR A 320 -16.06 -25.56 5.63
CA TYR A 320 -15.29 -26.04 6.80
C TYR A 320 -14.47 -27.29 6.49
N THR A 321 -14.99 -28.22 5.69
CA THR A 321 -14.23 -29.39 5.24
C THR A 321 -13.12 -28.97 4.30
N LYS A 322 -13.42 -28.04 3.37
CA LYS A 322 -12.45 -27.50 2.43
C LYS A 322 -11.28 -26.82 3.14
N MET A 323 -11.56 -25.98 4.13
CA MET A 323 -10.56 -25.29 4.92
C MET A 323 -9.77 -26.23 5.85
N MET A 324 -10.41 -27.27 6.41
CA MET A 324 -9.71 -28.31 7.18
C MET A 324 -8.69 -29.06 6.30
N VAL A 325 -9.07 -29.45 5.08
CA VAL A 325 -8.17 -30.10 4.12
C VAL A 325 -7.04 -29.15 3.72
N GLY A 326 -7.35 -27.87 3.48
CA GLY A 326 -6.32 -26.83 3.29
C GLY A 326 -5.32 -26.79 4.44
N GLY A 327 -5.82 -26.80 5.69
CA GLY A 327 -5.00 -26.82 6.90
C GLY A 327 -4.11 -28.05 7.01
N LEU A 328 -4.61 -29.24 6.64
CA LEU A 328 -3.80 -30.46 6.58
C LEU A 328 -2.67 -30.35 5.56
N LEU A 329 -2.95 -29.83 4.36
CA LEU A 329 -1.95 -29.66 3.32
C LEU A 329 -0.87 -28.64 3.72
N ILE A 330 -1.28 -27.46 4.20
CA ILE A 330 -0.36 -26.40 4.62
C ILE A 330 0.44 -26.84 5.84
N GLY A 331 -0.20 -27.50 6.82
CA GLY A 331 0.47 -28.04 8.00
C GLY A 331 1.49 -29.12 7.66
N THR A 332 1.24 -29.93 6.64
CA THR A 332 2.20 -30.93 6.14
C THR A 332 3.41 -30.23 5.51
N ILE A 333 3.21 -29.19 4.70
CA ILE A 333 4.31 -28.40 4.13
C ILE A 333 5.11 -27.73 5.25
N ALA A 334 4.44 -27.10 6.21
CA ALA A 334 5.08 -26.44 7.35
C ALA A 334 5.84 -27.40 8.26
N TYR A 335 5.45 -28.67 8.32
CA TYR A 335 6.21 -29.70 9.05
C TYR A 335 7.56 -30.00 8.37
N PHE A 336 7.58 -30.19 7.05
CA PHE A 336 8.81 -30.48 6.31
C PHE A 336 9.68 -29.25 6.05
N VAL A 337 9.05 -28.08 5.86
CA VAL A 337 9.71 -26.81 5.57
C VAL A 337 9.16 -25.75 6.52
N PRO A 338 9.66 -25.68 7.77
CA PRO A 338 9.14 -24.76 8.79
C PRO A 338 9.13 -23.28 8.37
N LEU A 339 10.14 -22.84 7.62
CA LEU A 339 10.27 -21.46 7.13
C LEU A 339 9.16 -21.07 6.12
N SER A 340 8.39 -22.04 5.61
CA SER A 340 7.22 -21.77 4.76
C SER A 340 5.97 -21.35 5.55
N ARG A 341 5.94 -21.60 6.86
CA ARG A 341 4.81 -21.27 7.75
C ARG A 341 4.65 -19.75 7.89
N TYR A 342 3.45 -19.32 8.23
CA TYR A 342 3.09 -17.92 8.47
C TYR A 342 3.23 -17.00 7.25
N PHE A 343 2.89 -15.74 7.47
CA PHE A 343 2.81 -14.74 6.42
C PHE A 343 4.14 -14.12 6.04
N SER A 344 5.26 -14.58 6.61
CA SER A 344 6.62 -14.20 6.23
C SER A 344 7.09 -12.83 6.73
N HIS A 345 6.54 -12.35 7.83
CA HIS A 345 7.02 -11.12 8.46
C HIS A 345 8.36 -11.36 9.15
N ASP A 346 8.39 -12.31 10.08
CA ASP A 346 9.59 -12.65 10.84
C ASP A 346 10.48 -13.62 10.06
N GLU A 347 9.87 -14.54 9.28
CA GLU A 347 10.60 -15.52 8.48
C GLU A 347 11.49 -14.87 7.41
N LEU A 348 11.13 -13.67 6.92
CA LEU A 348 11.97 -12.95 5.97
C LEU A 348 13.26 -12.46 6.63
N ASN A 349 13.22 -12.02 7.90
CA ASN A 349 14.43 -11.68 8.63
C ASN A 349 15.33 -12.90 8.83
N ILE A 350 14.75 -14.06 9.12
CA ILE A 350 15.50 -15.33 9.23
C ILE A 350 16.12 -15.69 7.86
N LEU A 351 15.34 -15.60 6.78
CA LEU A 351 15.78 -15.87 5.42
C LEU A 351 16.98 -15.00 4.99
N LEU A 352 17.02 -13.73 5.44
CA LEU A 352 18.09 -12.79 5.12
C LEU A 352 19.32 -12.90 6.03
N ALA A 353 19.14 -13.37 7.27
CA ALA A 353 20.19 -13.43 8.27
C ALA A 353 21.02 -14.73 8.22
N GLU A 354 20.41 -15.82 7.80
CA GLU A 354 21.05 -17.15 7.74
C GLU A 354 21.53 -17.50 6.32
N GLU A 355 22.56 -18.34 6.25
CA GLU A 355 23.03 -18.92 4.99
C GLU A 355 22.36 -20.27 4.74
N PHE A 356 21.61 -20.37 3.64
CA PHE A 356 20.93 -21.59 3.24
C PHE A 356 21.58 -22.20 1.99
N SER A 357 21.56 -23.54 1.90
CA SER A 357 22.01 -24.23 0.70
C SER A 357 21.08 -23.95 -0.49
N LEU A 358 21.63 -23.96 -1.71
CA LEU A 358 20.86 -23.80 -2.94
C LEU A 358 19.72 -24.82 -3.04
N GLU A 359 19.97 -26.07 -2.63
CA GLU A 359 18.96 -27.13 -2.60
C GLU A 359 17.79 -26.78 -1.67
N PHE A 360 18.08 -26.30 -0.45
CA PHE A 360 17.05 -25.88 0.48
C PHE A 360 16.25 -24.70 -0.05
N LEU A 361 16.89 -23.70 -0.65
CA LEU A 361 16.21 -22.54 -1.23
C LEU A 361 15.25 -22.94 -2.37
N LEU A 362 15.64 -23.90 -3.21
CA LEU A 362 14.78 -24.45 -4.26
C LEU A 362 13.56 -25.18 -3.69
N ILE A 363 13.76 -26.01 -2.66
CA ILE A 363 12.67 -26.69 -1.94
C ILE A 363 11.75 -25.66 -1.28
N LEU A 364 12.32 -24.66 -0.60
CA LEU A 364 11.60 -23.59 0.08
C LEU A 364 10.75 -22.76 -0.89
N LEU A 365 11.29 -22.43 -2.07
CA LEU A 365 10.57 -21.69 -3.10
C LEU A 365 9.30 -22.41 -3.52
N VAL A 366 9.42 -23.70 -3.86
CA VAL A 366 8.29 -24.54 -4.27
C VAL A 366 7.31 -24.72 -3.12
N ALA A 367 7.81 -25.06 -1.93
CA ALA A 367 7.00 -25.24 -0.73
C ALA A 367 6.19 -23.98 -0.39
N LYS A 368 6.81 -22.79 -0.42
CA LYS A 368 6.14 -21.53 -0.12
C LYS A 368 5.06 -21.21 -1.14
N ILE A 369 5.31 -21.39 -2.44
CA ILE A 369 4.30 -21.16 -3.48
C ILE A 369 3.09 -22.08 -3.27
N PHE A 370 3.30 -23.37 -2.98
CA PHE A 370 2.20 -24.28 -2.67
C PHE A 370 1.49 -23.95 -1.36
N ALA A 371 2.22 -23.55 -0.32
CA ALA A 371 1.63 -23.14 0.96
C ALA A 371 0.70 -21.94 0.77
N ILE A 372 1.12 -20.91 0.04
CA ILE A 372 0.27 -19.75 -0.30
C ILE A 372 -0.92 -20.21 -1.16
N ALA A 373 -0.69 -21.02 -2.19
CA ALA A 373 -1.74 -21.49 -3.08
C ALA A 373 -2.83 -22.29 -2.35
N PHE A 374 -2.46 -23.23 -1.48
CA PHE A 374 -3.41 -23.97 -0.66
C PHE A 374 -4.12 -23.08 0.36
N THR A 375 -3.43 -22.11 0.96
CA THR A 375 -4.04 -21.13 1.86
C THR A 375 -5.14 -20.35 1.12
N VAL A 376 -4.81 -19.70 0.01
CA VAL A 376 -5.75 -18.86 -0.74
C VAL A 376 -6.90 -19.67 -1.34
N THR A 377 -6.64 -20.85 -1.89
CA THR A 377 -7.65 -21.59 -2.68
C THR A 377 -8.56 -22.51 -1.86
N SER A 378 -8.13 -22.90 -0.66
CA SER A 378 -8.95 -23.66 0.29
C SER A 378 -9.97 -22.79 1.04
N GLY A 379 -9.86 -21.46 0.95
CA GLY A 379 -10.76 -20.49 1.58
C GLY A 379 -10.27 -19.93 2.92
N TRP A 380 -8.99 -20.14 3.26
CA TRP A 380 -8.37 -19.47 4.41
C TRP A 380 -8.33 -17.96 4.19
N ARG A 381 -8.51 -17.20 5.27
CA ARG A 381 -8.61 -15.73 5.20
C ARG A 381 -7.25 -15.10 5.51
N GLY A 382 -6.71 -14.43 4.50
CA GLY A 382 -5.48 -13.65 4.56
C GLY A 382 -5.10 -13.08 3.19
N GLY A 383 -4.15 -12.15 3.17
CA GLY A 383 -3.54 -11.61 1.95
C GLY A 383 -2.29 -12.37 1.55
N PHE A 384 -1.84 -12.22 0.31
CA PHE A 384 -0.65 -12.92 -0.21
C PHE A 384 0.53 -11.98 -0.52
N ILE A 385 0.42 -10.69 -0.20
CA ILE A 385 1.42 -9.68 -0.58
C ILE A 385 2.74 -9.91 0.14
N ILE A 386 2.76 -9.96 1.48
CA ILE A 386 4.01 -10.22 2.22
C ILE A 386 4.61 -11.60 1.86
N PRO A 387 3.82 -12.69 1.75
CA PRO A 387 4.35 -13.95 1.23
C PRO A 387 4.95 -13.88 -0.18
N LEU A 388 4.44 -13.04 -1.09
CA LEU A 388 5.06 -12.82 -2.40
C LEU A 388 6.40 -12.12 -2.30
N PHE A 389 6.56 -11.16 -1.39
CA PHE A 389 7.87 -10.57 -1.12
C PHE A 389 8.86 -11.61 -0.62
N PHE A 390 8.44 -12.53 0.26
CA PHE A 390 9.29 -13.65 0.67
C PHE A 390 9.70 -14.54 -0.50
N VAL A 391 8.74 -14.93 -1.37
CA VAL A 391 9.04 -15.72 -2.58
C VAL A 391 10.05 -14.98 -3.47
N GLY A 392 9.90 -13.67 -3.66
CA GLY A 392 10.84 -12.85 -4.40
C GLY A 392 12.23 -12.80 -3.77
N ALA A 393 12.33 -12.67 -2.44
CA ALA A 393 13.60 -12.73 -1.72
C ALA A 393 14.26 -14.11 -1.87
N THR A 394 13.51 -15.20 -1.77
CA THR A 394 14.04 -16.57 -2.00
C THR A 394 14.59 -16.73 -3.42
N VAL A 395 13.88 -16.23 -4.44
CA VAL A 395 14.39 -16.22 -5.83
C VAL A 395 15.69 -15.42 -5.93
N GLY A 396 15.75 -14.27 -5.26
CA GLY A 396 16.97 -13.46 -5.25
C GLY A 396 18.17 -14.17 -4.59
N LEU A 397 17.95 -14.90 -3.48
CA LEU A 397 19.00 -15.71 -2.84
C LEU A 397 19.46 -16.88 -3.73
N ILE A 398 18.54 -17.50 -4.48
CA ILE A 398 18.88 -18.53 -5.47
C ILE A 398 19.81 -17.94 -6.55
N ILE A 399 19.48 -16.76 -7.08
CA ILE A 399 20.32 -16.07 -8.07
C ILE A 399 21.70 -15.74 -7.47
N ASN A 400 21.74 -15.21 -6.26
CA ASN A 400 23.00 -14.88 -5.58
C ASN A 400 23.87 -16.13 -5.34
N SER A 401 23.25 -17.28 -5.06
CA SER A 401 23.96 -18.56 -4.90
C SER A 401 24.56 -19.07 -6.21
N LEU A 402 23.90 -18.80 -7.34
CA LEU A 402 24.38 -19.18 -8.68
C LEU A 402 25.42 -18.20 -9.25
N PHE A 403 25.31 -16.92 -8.90
CA PHE A 403 26.17 -15.84 -9.37
C PHE A 403 26.70 -15.02 -8.18
N PRO A 404 27.62 -15.59 -7.37
CA PRO A 404 28.17 -14.90 -6.21
C PRO A 404 29.00 -13.67 -6.64
N GLY A 405 29.09 -12.67 -5.75
CA GLY A 405 29.85 -11.43 -5.99
C GLY A 405 29.06 -10.28 -6.61
N GLN A 406 27.78 -10.48 -6.89
CA GLN A 406 26.85 -9.44 -7.32
C GLN A 406 26.26 -8.68 -6.11
N ASN A 407 25.63 -7.54 -6.37
CA ASN A 407 25.00 -6.72 -5.34
C ASN A 407 23.71 -7.40 -4.82
N LEU A 408 23.82 -8.13 -3.71
CA LEU A 408 22.73 -8.88 -3.09
C LEU A 408 21.46 -8.03 -2.81
N PRO A 409 21.54 -6.85 -2.16
CA PRO A 409 20.37 -5.98 -1.97
C PRO A 409 19.60 -5.70 -3.27
N LEU A 410 20.31 -5.41 -4.36
CA LEU A 410 19.73 -5.13 -5.66
C LEU A 410 19.00 -6.35 -6.24
N ILE A 411 19.62 -7.54 -6.17
CA ILE A 411 19.02 -8.79 -6.64
C ILE A 411 17.71 -9.07 -5.91
N LEU A 412 17.74 -9.02 -4.58
CA LEU A 412 16.61 -9.31 -3.71
C LEU A 412 15.43 -8.38 -4.00
N VAL A 413 15.65 -7.07 -3.90
CA VAL A 413 14.59 -6.06 -4.08
C VAL A 413 14.04 -6.11 -5.51
N SER A 414 14.86 -6.39 -6.53
CA SER A 414 14.40 -6.52 -7.90
C SER A 414 13.45 -7.71 -8.08
N CYS A 415 13.79 -8.87 -7.50
CA CYS A 415 12.94 -10.05 -7.55
C CYS A 415 11.63 -9.85 -6.77
N MET A 416 11.71 -9.24 -5.58
CA MET A 416 10.56 -8.89 -4.74
C MET A 416 9.61 -7.92 -5.46
N ALA A 417 10.15 -6.90 -6.12
CA ALA A 417 9.37 -5.90 -6.84
C ALA A 417 8.67 -6.53 -8.05
N ALA A 418 9.42 -7.31 -8.83
CA ALA A 418 8.92 -7.91 -10.06
C ALA A 418 7.80 -8.92 -9.80
N ILE A 419 7.97 -9.83 -8.81
CA ILE A 419 6.93 -10.82 -8.51
C ILE A 419 5.65 -10.15 -8.00
N ASN A 420 5.77 -9.16 -7.10
CA ASN A 420 4.60 -8.47 -6.57
C ASN A 420 3.87 -7.73 -7.69
N ALA A 421 4.57 -6.88 -8.45
CA ALA A 421 3.97 -6.13 -9.56
C ALA A 421 3.37 -7.04 -10.65
N CYS A 422 3.95 -8.22 -10.87
CA CYS A 422 3.44 -9.22 -11.79
C CYS A 422 2.07 -9.77 -11.34
N VAL A 423 1.95 -10.11 -10.06
CA VAL A 423 0.75 -10.76 -9.50
C VAL A 423 -0.35 -9.75 -9.14
N THR A 424 0.00 -8.66 -8.44
CA THR A 424 -0.95 -7.68 -7.91
C THR A 424 -1.32 -6.61 -8.93
N ARG A 425 -0.49 -6.41 -9.96
CA ARG A 425 -0.61 -5.32 -10.95
C ARG A 425 -0.45 -3.91 -10.34
N THR A 426 0.40 -3.78 -9.32
CA THR A 426 0.56 -2.51 -8.58
C THR A 426 2.00 -1.96 -8.64
N PRO A 427 2.48 -1.48 -9.81
CA PRO A 427 3.89 -1.18 -10.00
C PRO A 427 4.40 0.02 -9.19
N ILE A 428 3.63 1.10 -9.05
CA ILE A 428 4.10 2.32 -8.39
C ILE A 428 4.09 2.12 -6.87
N SER A 429 3.02 1.55 -6.33
CA SER A 429 2.93 1.26 -4.90
C SER A 429 3.99 0.27 -4.45
N THR A 430 4.30 -0.77 -5.25
CA THR A 430 5.36 -1.75 -4.94
C THR A 430 6.71 -1.08 -4.72
N ILE A 431 7.04 -0.06 -5.52
CA ILE A 431 8.28 0.71 -5.39
C ILE A 431 8.36 1.37 -4.02
N ILE A 432 7.29 2.08 -3.64
CA ILE A 432 7.24 2.83 -2.39
C ILE A 432 7.24 1.87 -1.20
N LEU A 433 6.41 0.83 -1.25
CA LEU A 433 6.33 -0.19 -0.20
C LEU A 433 7.69 -0.85 0.04
N LEU A 434 8.35 -1.36 -1.00
CA LEU A 434 9.66 -2.00 -0.82
C LEU A 434 10.71 -1.01 -0.33
N SER A 435 10.75 0.23 -0.85
CA SER A 435 11.71 1.23 -0.37
C SER A 435 11.55 1.53 1.13
N THR A 436 10.32 1.55 1.64
CA THR A 436 10.05 1.81 3.06
C THR A 436 10.30 0.57 3.91
N LEU A 437 9.81 -0.60 3.50
CA LEU A 437 9.89 -1.83 4.28
C LEU A 437 11.32 -2.39 4.36
N THR A 438 12.12 -2.22 3.31
CA THR A 438 13.53 -2.67 3.25
C THR A 438 14.53 -1.58 3.62
N GLY A 439 14.13 -0.30 3.61
CA GLY A 439 15.06 0.82 3.71
C GLY A 439 15.91 1.05 2.45
N PHE A 440 15.61 0.39 1.33
CA PHE A 440 16.32 0.60 0.07
C PHE A 440 15.96 1.97 -0.54
N HIS A 441 16.85 2.94 -0.37
CA HIS A 441 16.59 4.34 -0.74
C HIS A 441 16.65 4.62 -2.26
N GLN A 442 17.24 3.73 -3.05
CA GLN A 442 17.43 3.96 -4.48
C GLN A 442 16.18 3.54 -5.28
N PHE A 443 15.29 4.48 -5.57
CA PHE A 443 14.01 4.20 -6.23
C PHE A 443 14.12 3.69 -7.68
N ILE A 444 15.13 4.12 -8.42
CA ILE A 444 15.21 3.90 -9.88
C ILE A 444 15.31 2.40 -10.23
N PRO A 445 16.23 1.59 -9.64
CA PRO A 445 16.30 0.16 -9.94
C PRO A 445 15.01 -0.58 -9.56
N ILE A 446 14.40 -0.27 -8.41
CA ILE A 446 13.12 -0.85 -8.00
C ILE A 446 12.03 -0.55 -9.04
N MET A 447 12.03 0.68 -9.57
CA MET A 447 11.08 1.09 -10.59
C MET A 447 11.21 0.25 -11.86
N PHE A 448 12.43 0.07 -12.38
CA PHE A 448 12.64 -0.78 -13.55
C PHE A 448 12.21 -2.22 -13.29
N ALA A 449 12.62 -2.81 -12.16
CA ALA A 449 12.24 -4.17 -11.81
C ALA A 449 10.72 -4.36 -11.66
N SER A 450 10.06 -3.42 -10.98
CA SER A 450 8.61 -3.40 -10.78
C SER A 450 7.86 -3.28 -12.11
N LEU A 451 8.29 -2.37 -12.99
CA LEU A 451 7.70 -2.20 -14.33
C LEU A 451 7.92 -3.43 -15.21
N THR A 452 9.09 -4.07 -15.14
CA THR A 452 9.35 -5.34 -15.84
C THR A 452 8.36 -6.40 -15.42
N GLY A 453 8.15 -6.59 -14.11
CA GLY A 453 7.14 -7.52 -13.59
C GLY A 453 5.73 -7.20 -14.05
N PHE A 454 5.34 -5.92 -14.02
CA PHE A 454 4.02 -5.45 -14.45
C PHE A 454 3.77 -5.67 -15.95
N PHE A 455 4.71 -5.28 -16.82
CA PHE A 455 4.54 -5.37 -18.28
C PHE A 455 4.63 -6.80 -18.79
N LEU A 456 5.44 -7.65 -18.15
CA LEU A 456 5.55 -9.06 -18.50
C LEU A 456 4.50 -9.94 -17.82
N ALA A 457 3.59 -9.37 -17.03
CA ALA A 457 2.55 -10.14 -16.36
C ALA A 457 1.56 -10.78 -17.35
N PRO A 458 1.05 -12.00 -17.07
CA PRO A 458 0.21 -12.74 -18.01
C PRO A 458 -1.14 -12.03 -18.23
N LYS A 459 -1.66 -12.06 -19.47
CA LYS A 459 -2.90 -11.35 -19.85
C LYS A 459 -4.09 -11.63 -18.93
N THR A 460 -4.20 -12.86 -18.42
CA THR A 460 -5.20 -13.24 -17.43
C THR A 460 -4.66 -12.96 -16.02
N PRO A 461 -5.13 -11.92 -15.31
CA PRO A 461 -4.71 -11.64 -13.94
C PRO A 461 -5.21 -12.71 -12.98
N LEU A 462 -4.55 -12.82 -11.82
CA LEU A 462 -5.02 -13.67 -10.73
C LEU A 462 -6.35 -13.15 -10.15
N ILE A 463 -6.40 -11.84 -9.92
CA ILE A 463 -7.57 -11.14 -9.44
C ILE A 463 -8.52 -10.95 -10.63
N ASN A 464 -9.58 -11.76 -10.73
CA ASN A 464 -10.52 -11.68 -11.86
C ASN A 464 -11.13 -10.28 -12.03
N ALA A 465 -11.28 -9.51 -10.94
CA ALA A 465 -11.74 -8.12 -10.96
C ALA A 465 -10.92 -7.21 -11.87
N GLN A 466 -9.66 -7.57 -12.12
CA GLN A 466 -8.73 -6.82 -12.95
C GLN A 466 -8.98 -7.05 -14.45
N LEU A 467 -9.67 -8.12 -14.85
CA LEU A 467 -10.19 -8.22 -16.21
C LEU A 467 -11.20 -7.08 -16.37
N GLY A 468 -10.86 -6.06 -17.16
CA GLY A 468 -11.87 -5.11 -17.64
C GLY A 468 -13.03 -5.92 -18.20
N LEU A 469 -14.26 -5.61 -17.78
CA LEU A 469 -15.43 -6.16 -18.44
C LEU A 469 -15.20 -5.97 -19.95
N GLN A 470 -15.29 -7.06 -20.72
CA GLN A 470 -15.64 -6.90 -22.12
C GLN A 470 -17.07 -6.34 -22.07
N GLU A 471 -17.18 -5.02 -22.25
CA GLU A 471 -18.47 -4.38 -22.52
C GLU A 471 -19.12 -5.02 -23.75
#